data_AF-A0A3E2GWR7-F1
#
_entry.id   AF-A0A3E2GWR7-F1
#
_cell.length_a   1.000
_cell.length_b   1.000
_cell.length_c   1.000
_cell.angle_alpha   90.00
_cell.angle_beta   90.00
_cell.angle_gamma   90.00
#
_symmetry.space_group_name_H-M   'P 1'
#
loop_
_entity.id
_entity.type
_entity.pdbx_description
1 polymer ?
#
loop_
_entity_poly.entity_id
_entity_poly.type
_entity_poly.pdbx_seq_one_letter_code
_entity_poly.pdbx_strand_id
1 'polypeptide(L)'
;MIEDESQKDGKDSSNEQTSKPQGNEEAKMGAMSRRLAEATEDAILEGGRAGIKAVEEVGFSEELKERLLERVKAQQFKSENAVAFAEANLGAHVGRGSRDIAVARPWSGNEATEDVILRMLDDAKKPLKPGLRGAAQIPSPVVDLRLKRQPKLSSGQRVANARDKSSIYAGMKSNQMSDSEREAWRQELKDRFKPAARAMPTSFRGLAGLANERIEDAIARGQFKNIPRGKGVQRDARADNPFIDTTEYIMNKMIKRQDIVPPWIEKQQELVKAANNFRARLRNDWKRQAARTIASRGGSLEEQIRTAERYAESERLYNPKTRAVEAISVPTNVTDDPVMVKITQEAPLASSSASDTQPVRISLEVGDSGSKPAAGSTAAPITSVVTEPAAEVGSNAEIASSLPPQPLPPPFRLPEWEAAEMSYLRLAITNLNNLTRSYNLQAPDLAKKSYFSLERELSSCYADIAPQLAQAIKDRASRPAKDLTAGIGNRSGSNSVLEMLGATDRVTVYDSKKPQYGFKEFWNDLFAKKEGA
;
A
#
# COMPACT_ATOMS: atom_id res chain seq x y z
N MET A 1 -47.57 54.42 21.89
CA MET A 1 -47.78 55.88 21.88
C MET A 1 -46.44 56.48 21.48
N ILE A 2 -46.18 56.92 20.26
CA ILE A 2 -47.05 57.54 19.23
C ILE A 2 -46.36 57.33 17.85
N GLU A 3 -47.17 56.89 16.87
CA GLU A 3 -47.17 57.12 15.38
C GLU A 3 -45.83 57.06 14.61
N ASP A 4 -45.57 56.22 13.60
CA ASP A 4 -46.30 55.70 12.43
C ASP A 4 -46.69 56.74 11.36
N GLU A 5 -45.85 56.88 10.32
CA GLU A 5 -46.15 57.34 8.94
C GLU A 5 -44.87 57.07 8.09
N SER A 6 -44.82 56.14 7.14
CA SER A 6 -45.41 56.09 5.79
C SER A 6 -44.36 56.28 4.67
N GLN A 7 -44.21 55.21 3.86
CA GLN A 7 -43.79 55.08 2.46
C GLN A 7 -43.03 56.21 1.74
N LYS A 8 -41.91 55.86 1.08
CA LYS A 8 -41.81 55.91 -0.41
C LYS A 8 -40.46 55.40 -0.95
N ASP A 9 -40.57 54.63 -2.03
CA ASP A 9 -39.49 54.25 -2.94
C ASP A 9 -38.67 55.47 -3.40
N GLY A 10 -37.37 55.43 -3.11
CA GLY A 10 -36.37 56.41 -3.55
C GLY A 10 -35.44 55.79 -4.58
N LYS A 11 -35.80 55.93 -5.84
CA LYS A 11 -34.96 55.67 -7.01
C LYS A 11 -34.01 56.86 -7.17
N ASP A 12 -32.84 56.80 -6.55
CA ASP A 12 -31.80 57.83 -6.77
C ASP A 12 -30.80 57.38 -7.84
N SER A 13 -31.14 57.79 -9.05
CA SER A 13 -30.18 58.22 -10.06
C SER A 13 -29.25 59.30 -9.50
N SER A 14 -27.94 59.07 -9.54
CA SER A 14 -26.99 60.18 -9.58
C SER A 14 -25.71 59.83 -10.36
N ASN A 15 -25.63 60.46 -11.53
CA ASN A 15 -24.44 60.90 -12.24
C ASN A 15 -23.56 59.84 -12.93
N GLU A 16 -24.11 59.26 -14.01
CA GLU A 16 -23.31 59.06 -15.22
C GLU A 16 -22.84 60.44 -15.71
N GLN A 17 -21.63 60.84 -15.30
CA GLN A 17 -20.87 61.80 -16.08
C GLN A 17 -20.55 61.14 -17.41
N THR A 18 -21.38 61.48 -18.39
CA THR A 18 -21.09 61.42 -19.80
C THR A 18 -19.73 62.08 -20.07
N SER A 19 -18.66 61.29 -20.01
CA SER A 19 -17.43 61.65 -20.71
C SER A 19 -17.79 61.68 -22.18
N LYS A 20 -18.02 62.90 -22.71
CA LYS A 20 -18.07 63.15 -24.14
C LYS A 20 -16.94 62.36 -24.79
N PRO A 21 -17.19 61.55 -25.84
CA PRO A 21 -16.10 60.90 -26.54
C PRO A 21 -15.25 61.99 -27.20
N GLN A 22 -14.09 62.30 -26.64
CA GLN A 22 -13.01 63.04 -27.31
C GLN A 22 -12.39 62.22 -28.46
N GLY A 23 -13.17 61.34 -29.11
CA GLY A 23 -12.71 60.50 -30.22
C GLY A 23 -12.81 61.16 -31.59
N ASN A 24 -13.47 62.33 -31.71
CA ASN A 24 -13.75 62.95 -33.02
C ASN A 24 -12.89 64.16 -33.39
N GLU A 25 -12.00 64.65 -32.52
CA GLU A 25 -11.02 65.70 -32.88
C GLU A 25 -9.64 65.11 -33.23
N GLU A 26 -9.19 64.06 -32.54
CA GLU A 26 -7.93 63.36 -32.87
C GLU A 26 -7.98 62.69 -34.26
N ALA A 27 -9.16 62.33 -34.76
CA ALA A 27 -9.36 61.73 -36.08
C ALA A 27 -9.28 62.75 -37.23
N LYS A 28 -9.38 64.06 -36.94
CA LYS A 28 -9.29 65.14 -37.94
C LYS A 28 -7.85 65.62 -38.16
N MET A 29 -6.92 65.26 -37.27
CA MET A 29 -5.50 65.53 -37.42
C MET A 29 -4.86 64.44 -38.28
N GLY A 30 -4.11 64.83 -39.31
CA GLY A 30 -3.39 63.87 -40.15
C GLY A 30 -2.38 63.04 -39.33
N ALA A 31 -2.12 61.80 -39.74
CA ALA A 31 -1.17 60.92 -39.05
C ALA A 31 0.24 61.57 -38.87
N MET A 32 0.64 62.43 -39.81
CA MET A 32 1.89 63.19 -39.74
C MET A 32 1.84 64.29 -38.68
N SER A 33 0.73 65.03 -38.56
CA SER A 33 0.60 66.08 -37.53
C SER A 33 0.48 65.48 -36.13
N ARG A 34 -0.13 64.30 -35.98
CA ARG A 34 -0.15 63.55 -34.73
C ARG A 34 1.25 63.09 -34.32
N ARG A 35 2.03 62.54 -35.25
CA ARG A 35 3.43 62.16 -34.98
C ARG A 35 4.33 63.36 -34.71
N LEU A 36 4.09 64.50 -35.37
CA LEU A 36 4.81 65.74 -35.07
C LEU A 36 4.44 66.27 -33.69
N ALA A 37 3.16 66.23 -33.31
CA ALA A 37 2.71 66.59 -31.96
C ALA A 37 3.33 65.66 -30.90
N GLU A 38 3.31 64.35 -31.12
CA GLU A 38 3.93 63.35 -30.25
C GLU A 38 5.46 63.53 -30.16
N ALA A 39 6.14 63.77 -31.28
CA ALA A 39 7.58 64.06 -31.29
C ALA A 39 7.90 65.38 -30.58
N THR A 40 7.00 66.38 -30.62
CA THR A 40 7.16 67.62 -29.83
C THR A 40 6.85 67.41 -28.35
N GLU A 41 5.89 66.55 -28.00
CA GLU A 41 5.62 66.15 -26.61
C GLU A 41 6.87 65.46 -26.02
N ASP A 42 7.45 64.51 -26.75
CA ASP A 42 8.69 63.82 -26.38
C ASP A 42 9.87 64.79 -26.27
N ALA A 43 10.01 65.73 -27.21
CA ALA A 43 11.05 66.77 -27.15
C ALA A 43 10.88 67.74 -25.97
N ILE A 44 9.65 68.01 -25.52
CA ILE A 44 9.39 68.82 -24.32
C ILE A 44 9.71 68.03 -23.05
N LEU A 45 9.38 66.74 -23.01
CA LEU A 45 9.66 65.86 -21.88
C LEU A 45 11.17 65.60 -21.70
N GLU A 46 11.89 65.39 -22.80
CA GLU A 46 13.32 65.07 -22.78
C GLU A 46 14.23 66.33 -22.83
N GLY A 47 13.77 67.40 -23.49
CA GLY A 47 14.54 68.64 -23.69
C GLY A 47 14.36 69.73 -22.62
N GLY A 48 13.53 69.49 -21.59
CA GLY A 48 13.33 70.41 -20.46
C GLY A 48 12.99 71.85 -20.88
N ARG A 49 13.62 72.85 -20.26
CA ARG A 49 13.34 74.28 -20.56
C ARG A 49 13.75 74.73 -21.95
N ALA A 50 14.68 74.02 -22.61
CA ALA A 50 15.12 74.32 -23.96
C ALA A 50 14.10 73.83 -25.01
N GLY A 51 13.50 72.65 -24.78
CA GLY A 51 12.40 72.14 -25.60
C GLY A 51 11.17 73.04 -25.58
N ILE A 52 10.81 73.58 -24.41
CA ILE A 52 9.70 74.54 -24.25
C ILE A 52 9.96 75.82 -25.07
N LYS A 53 11.17 76.38 -25.02
CA LYS A 53 11.54 77.58 -25.79
C LYS A 53 11.57 77.34 -27.30
N ALA A 54 12.07 76.19 -27.74
CA ALA A 54 12.06 75.83 -29.16
C ALA A 54 10.64 75.69 -29.71
N VAL A 55 9.70 75.17 -28.90
CA VAL A 55 8.28 75.07 -29.25
C VAL A 55 7.55 76.42 -29.15
N GLU A 56 8.01 77.33 -28.30
CA GLU A 56 7.53 78.72 -28.25
C GLU A 56 7.93 79.49 -29.52
N GLU A 57 9.18 79.30 -29.99
CA GLU A 57 9.75 79.92 -31.19
C GLU A 57 9.14 79.39 -32.50
N VAL A 58 8.72 78.13 -32.53
CA VAL A 58 7.93 77.57 -33.64
C VAL A 58 6.47 77.98 -33.44
N GLY A 59 5.94 78.83 -34.32
CA GLY A 59 4.63 79.48 -34.21
C GLY A 59 3.39 78.56 -34.30
N PHE A 60 3.26 77.56 -33.43
CA PHE A 60 2.03 76.77 -33.25
C PHE A 60 0.89 77.66 -32.74
N SER A 61 -0.36 77.30 -33.04
CA SER A 61 -1.53 78.03 -32.51
C SER A 61 -1.55 77.97 -30.98
N GLU A 62 -1.97 79.08 -30.36
CA GLU A 62 -2.03 79.24 -28.90
C GLU A 62 -2.91 78.15 -28.26
N GLU A 63 -4.04 77.80 -28.89
CA GLU A 63 -4.93 76.73 -28.44
C GLU A 63 -4.25 75.34 -28.42
N LEU A 64 -3.36 75.04 -29.39
CA LEU A 64 -2.63 73.77 -29.40
C LEU A 64 -1.51 73.77 -28.36
N LYS A 65 -0.84 74.91 -28.15
CA LYS A 65 0.18 75.06 -27.10
C LYS A 65 -0.42 74.84 -25.71
N GLU A 66 -1.59 75.42 -25.43
CA GLU A 66 -2.28 75.22 -24.16
C GLU A 66 -2.70 73.76 -23.95
N ARG A 67 -3.25 73.11 -24.98
CA ARG A 67 -3.61 71.67 -24.93
C ARG A 67 -2.39 70.78 -24.69
N LEU A 68 -1.24 71.09 -25.31
CA LEU A 68 0.02 70.35 -25.11
C LEU A 68 0.54 70.54 -23.69
N LEU A 69 0.54 71.77 -23.17
CA LEU A 69 0.95 72.05 -21.79
C LEU A 69 0.01 71.39 -20.78
N GLU A 70 -1.29 71.35 -21.04
CA GLU A 70 -2.27 70.64 -20.22
C GLU A 70 -2.02 69.13 -20.24
N ARG A 71 -1.75 68.55 -21.41
CA ARG A 71 -1.44 67.12 -21.57
C ARG A 71 -0.14 66.74 -20.88
N VAL A 72 0.89 67.59 -20.97
CA VAL A 72 2.17 67.43 -20.25
C VAL A 72 1.94 67.51 -18.75
N LYS A 73 1.20 68.51 -18.26
CA LYS A 73 0.84 68.60 -16.82
C LYS A 73 0.02 67.40 -16.35
N ALA A 74 -0.91 66.91 -17.17
CA ALA A 74 -1.70 65.72 -16.87
C ALA A 74 -0.84 64.44 -16.85
N GLN A 75 0.17 64.33 -17.71
CA GLN A 75 1.14 63.24 -17.68
C GLN A 75 2.09 63.34 -16.49
N GLN A 76 2.58 64.53 -16.15
CA GLN A 76 3.38 64.79 -14.94
C GLN A 76 2.58 64.45 -13.68
N PHE A 77 1.31 64.86 -13.63
CA PHE A 77 0.42 64.51 -12.51
C PHE A 77 0.21 63.00 -12.40
N LYS A 78 0.10 62.28 -13.54
CA LYS A 78 0.01 60.82 -13.57
C LYS A 78 1.30 60.13 -13.16
N SER A 79 2.47 60.65 -13.54
CA SER A 79 3.76 60.06 -13.14
C SER A 79 4.04 60.28 -11.66
N GLU A 80 3.75 61.47 -11.14
CA GLU A 80 3.89 61.80 -9.72
C GLU A 80 2.92 60.98 -8.84
N ASN A 81 1.69 60.75 -9.31
CA ASN A 81 0.65 60.03 -8.58
C ASN A 81 0.39 58.61 -9.13
N ALA A 82 1.38 57.98 -9.75
CA ALA A 82 1.20 56.68 -10.40
C ALA A 82 0.64 55.60 -9.46
N VAL A 83 1.07 55.62 -8.19
CA VAL A 83 0.61 54.70 -7.13
C VAL A 83 -0.88 54.90 -6.80
N ALA A 84 -1.33 56.14 -6.67
CA ALA A 84 -2.73 56.45 -6.35
C ALA A 84 -3.66 56.07 -7.51
N PHE A 85 -3.21 56.25 -8.75
CA PHE A 85 -3.93 55.77 -9.92
C PHE A 85 -3.96 54.24 -10.01
N ALA A 86 -2.87 53.55 -9.65
CA ALA A 86 -2.87 52.10 -9.59
C ALA A 86 -3.86 51.59 -8.53
N GLU A 87 -3.89 52.18 -7.34
CA GLU A 87 -4.83 51.83 -6.26
C GLU A 87 -6.29 52.04 -6.66
N ALA A 88 -6.62 53.20 -7.26
CA ALA A 88 -7.97 53.53 -7.67
C ALA A 88 -8.49 52.61 -8.80
N ASN A 89 -7.61 52.12 -9.66
CA ASN A 89 -7.97 51.21 -10.76
C ASN A 89 -8.11 49.75 -10.30
N LEU A 90 -7.74 49.40 -9.06
CA LEU A 90 -7.84 48.03 -8.56
C LEU A 90 -9.22 47.71 -8.00
N GLY A 91 -9.87 46.69 -8.57
CA GLY A 91 -11.17 46.22 -8.08
C GLY A 91 -11.09 45.44 -6.76
N ALA A 92 -12.23 45.33 -6.07
CA ALA A 92 -12.38 44.60 -4.81
C ALA A 92 -11.96 43.11 -4.87
N HIS A 93 -11.93 42.51 -6.07
CA HIS A 93 -11.61 41.11 -6.34
C HIS A 93 -10.10 40.80 -6.38
N VAL A 94 -9.23 41.82 -6.44
CA VAL A 94 -7.78 41.62 -6.52
C VAL A 94 -7.22 41.24 -5.15
N GLY A 95 -6.41 40.18 -5.11
CA GLY A 95 -5.80 39.68 -3.89
C GLY A 95 -4.80 40.66 -3.27
N ARG A 96 -4.62 40.58 -1.95
CA ARG A 96 -3.77 41.50 -1.17
C ARG A 96 -2.35 41.64 -1.74
N GLY A 97 -1.67 40.55 -2.06
CA GLY A 97 -0.32 40.60 -2.61
C GLY A 97 -0.22 41.32 -3.96
N SER A 98 -1.23 41.18 -4.83
CA SER A 98 -1.28 41.90 -6.10
C SER A 98 -1.57 43.39 -5.91
N ARG A 99 -2.32 43.77 -4.87
CA ARG A 99 -2.48 45.18 -4.48
C ARG A 99 -1.19 45.76 -3.94
N ASP A 100 -0.52 45.05 -3.06
CA ASP A 100 0.73 45.49 -2.45
C ASP A 100 1.82 45.71 -3.53
N ILE A 101 1.90 44.86 -4.55
CA ILE A 101 2.83 45.02 -5.70
C ILE A 101 2.47 46.23 -6.56
N ALA A 102 1.18 46.48 -6.80
CA ALA A 102 0.73 47.60 -7.63
C ALA A 102 0.89 48.96 -6.93
N VAL A 103 0.79 48.97 -5.60
CA VAL A 103 0.99 50.16 -4.76
C VAL A 103 2.48 50.38 -4.43
N ALA A 104 3.33 49.36 -4.63
CA ALA A 104 4.75 49.45 -4.36
C ALA A 104 5.42 50.59 -5.16
N ARG A 105 6.36 51.28 -4.51
CA ARG A 105 7.14 52.33 -5.16
C ARG A 105 8.04 51.72 -6.24
N PRO A 106 8.22 52.39 -7.39
CA PRO A 106 9.17 51.92 -8.39
C PRO A 106 10.59 51.89 -7.80
N TRP A 107 11.39 50.91 -8.22
CA TRP A 107 12.75 50.74 -7.74
C TRP A 107 13.63 51.94 -8.13
N SER A 108 14.20 52.62 -7.14
CA SER A 108 15.02 53.83 -7.32
C SER A 108 16.54 53.58 -7.13
N GLY A 109 16.94 52.31 -7.00
CA GLY A 109 18.32 51.92 -6.69
C GLY A 109 18.57 51.70 -5.20
N ASN A 110 17.79 52.37 -4.34
CA ASN A 110 17.78 52.15 -2.89
C ASN A 110 16.47 51.50 -2.46
N GLU A 111 16.54 50.50 -1.59
CA GLU A 111 15.37 49.89 -0.95
C GLU A 111 14.72 50.90 0.03
N ALA A 112 13.39 50.95 0.05
CA ALA A 112 12.67 51.75 1.03
C ALA A 112 12.82 51.15 2.43
N THR A 113 12.77 51.97 3.48
CA THR A 113 12.97 51.50 4.85
C THR A 113 11.96 50.41 5.24
N GLU A 114 10.73 50.51 4.74
CA GLU A 114 9.67 49.53 4.98
C GLU A 114 10.01 48.17 4.37
N ASP A 115 10.53 48.18 3.14
CA ASP A 115 10.94 46.97 2.42
C ASP A 115 12.18 46.32 3.05
N VAL A 116 13.13 47.13 3.51
CA VAL A 116 14.32 46.65 4.25
C VAL A 116 13.88 45.97 5.55
N ILE A 117 12.95 46.56 6.30
CA ILE A 117 12.42 45.96 7.53
C ILE A 117 11.66 44.67 7.21
N LEU A 118 10.84 44.64 6.15
CA LEU A 118 10.13 43.43 5.73
C LEU A 118 11.11 42.32 5.37
N ARG A 119 12.17 42.63 4.62
CA ARG A 119 13.23 41.67 4.29
C ARG A 119 13.94 41.17 5.54
N MET A 120 14.28 42.04 6.48
CA MET A 120 14.91 41.63 7.75
C MET A 120 13.98 40.72 8.58
N LEU A 121 12.66 40.98 8.57
CA LEU A 121 11.68 40.15 9.27
C LEU A 121 11.47 38.78 8.61
N ASP A 122 11.52 38.72 7.28
CA ASP A 122 11.44 37.48 6.52
C ASP A 122 12.72 36.66 6.63
N ASP A 123 13.89 37.31 6.56
CA ASP A 123 15.21 36.68 6.73
C ASP A 123 15.43 36.18 8.17
N ALA A 124 14.88 36.87 9.18
CA ALA A 124 14.90 36.40 10.57
C ALA A 124 14.21 35.04 10.73
N LYS A 125 13.27 34.69 9.85
CA LYS A 125 12.57 33.40 9.86
C LYS A 125 13.20 32.45 8.87
N LYS A 126 14.05 31.55 9.36
CA LYS A 126 14.61 30.46 8.54
C LYS A 126 13.49 29.65 7.89
N PRO A 127 13.40 29.61 6.54
CA PRO A 127 12.34 28.87 5.88
C PRO A 127 12.54 27.36 6.07
N LEU A 128 11.44 26.62 6.21
CA LEU A 128 11.46 25.17 6.43
C LEU A 128 12.28 24.44 5.34
N LYS A 129 12.80 23.25 5.64
CA LYS A 129 13.52 22.43 4.63
C LYS A 129 12.58 22.12 3.45
N PRO A 130 13.06 22.02 2.19
CA PRO A 130 12.21 21.82 1.01
C PRO A 130 11.19 20.68 1.11
N GLY A 131 11.51 19.58 1.83
CA GLY A 131 10.57 18.47 2.07
C GLY A 131 9.41 18.78 3.02
N LEU A 132 9.48 19.87 3.80
CA LEU A 132 8.41 20.37 4.68
C LEU A 132 7.72 21.62 4.12
N ARG A 133 8.14 22.14 2.95
CA ARG A 133 7.49 23.28 2.25
C ARG A 133 6.30 22.83 1.39
N GLY A 134 5.64 21.73 1.76
CA GLY A 134 4.43 21.24 1.08
C GLY A 134 3.17 21.84 1.68
N ALA A 135 2.06 21.77 0.92
CA ALA A 135 0.74 22.06 1.45
C ALA A 135 0.51 21.27 2.76
N ALA A 136 -0.03 21.94 3.78
CA ALA A 136 -0.24 21.34 5.09
C ALA A 136 -0.88 19.94 4.95
N GLN A 137 -0.24 18.93 5.52
CA GLN A 137 -0.79 17.58 5.64
C GLN A 137 -1.93 17.63 6.67
N ILE A 138 -3.06 18.18 6.26
CA ILE A 138 -4.28 18.14 7.06
C ILE A 138 -4.73 16.67 7.05
N PRO A 139 -4.87 16.02 8.22
CA PRO A 139 -5.28 14.62 8.28
C PRO A 139 -6.61 14.46 7.57
N SER A 140 -6.65 13.53 6.62
CA SER A 140 -7.82 13.23 5.82
C SER A 140 -8.88 12.47 6.65
N PRO A 141 -10.17 12.63 6.32
CA PRO A 141 -10.72 13.45 5.25
C PRO A 141 -11.16 14.85 5.73
N VAL A 142 -10.62 15.90 5.10
CA VAL A 142 -11.23 17.24 5.17
C VAL A 142 -12.51 17.20 4.34
N VAL A 143 -13.66 17.19 5.01
CA VAL A 143 -14.97 17.26 4.36
C VAL A 143 -15.19 18.68 3.86
N ASP A 144 -14.80 18.93 2.62
CA ASP A 144 -15.05 20.19 1.92
C ASP A 144 -16.53 20.28 1.54
N LEU A 145 -17.32 21.01 2.35
CA LEU A 145 -18.78 21.15 2.23
C LEU A 145 -19.23 21.98 1.01
N ARG A 146 -18.30 22.47 0.19
CA ARG A 146 -18.62 23.23 -1.01
C ARG A 146 -19.22 22.31 -2.08
N LEU A 147 -20.31 22.75 -2.71
CA LEU A 147 -20.94 22.04 -3.84
C LEU A 147 -19.96 21.95 -5.01
N LYS A 148 -19.28 20.80 -5.14
CA LYS A 148 -18.39 20.53 -6.28
C LYS A 148 -19.23 20.15 -7.49
N ARG A 149 -18.83 20.67 -8.65
CA ARG A 149 -19.37 20.25 -9.94
C ARG A 149 -19.09 18.75 -10.12
N GLN A 150 -20.13 17.98 -10.45
CA GLN A 150 -20.00 16.54 -10.67
C GLN A 150 -18.97 16.26 -11.78
N PRO A 151 -18.12 15.22 -11.62
CA PRO A 151 -17.12 14.86 -12.61
C PRO A 151 -17.80 14.50 -13.94
N LYS A 152 -17.18 14.91 -15.06
CA LYS A 152 -17.66 14.54 -16.40
C LYS A 152 -17.42 13.05 -16.60
N LEU A 153 -18.47 12.23 -16.49
CA LEU A 153 -18.40 10.79 -16.77
C LEU A 153 -18.17 10.54 -18.28
N SER A 154 -17.40 9.50 -18.59
CA SER A 154 -17.19 9.01 -19.95
C SER A 154 -18.52 8.60 -20.60
N SER A 155 -18.64 8.75 -21.93
CA SER A 155 -19.88 8.46 -22.68
C SER A 155 -20.38 7.03 -22.45
N GLY A 156 -19.49 6.04 -22.49
CA GLY A 156 -19.82 4.64 -22.22
C GLY A 156 -20.36 4.43 -20.80
N GLN A 157 -19.77 5.11 -19.81
CA GLN A 157 -20.20 5.03 -18.42
C GLN A 157 -21.54 5.73 -18.16
N ARG A 158 -21.86 6.79 -18.94
CA ARG A 158 -23.20 7.41 -18.92
C ARG A 158 -24.27 6.48 -19.47
N VAL A 159 -23.97 5.79 -20.57
CA VAL A 159 -24.91 4.84 -21.19
C VAL A 159 -25.13 3.62 -20.29
N ALA A 160 -24.05 3.06 -19.71
CA ALA A 160 -24.15 1.97 -18.73
C ALA A 160 -25.01 2.38 -17.53
N ASN A 161 -24.69 3.52 -16.89
CA ASN A 161 -25.49 4.03 -15.77
C ASN A 161 -26.94 4.33 -16.16
N ALA A 162 -27.21 4.80 -17.38
CA ALA A 162 -28.58 5.07 -17.85
C ALA A 162 -29.35 3.76 -18.05
N ARG A 163 -28.71 2.73 -18.60
CA ARG A 163 -29.27 1.39 -18.77
C ARG A 163 -29.54 0.71 -17.43
N ASP A 164 -28.63 0.85 -16.48
CA ASP A 164 -28.79 0.30 -15.13
C ASP A 164 -29.90 1.04 -14.37
N LYS A 165 -29.99 2.36 -14.51
CA LYS A 165 -31.11 3.13 -13.95
C LYS A 165 -32.44 2.76 -14.61
N SER A 166 -32.49 2.59 -15.92
CA SER A 166 -33.73 2.23 -16.61
C SER A 166 -34.19 0.81 -16.29
N SER A 167 -33.27 -0.14 -16.09
CA SER A 167 -33.61 -1.50 -15.66
C SER A 167 -34.18 -1.53 -14.23
N ILE A 168 -33.62 -0.72 -13.32
CA ILE A 168 -34.14 -0.55 -11.96
C ILE A 168 -35.55 0.07 -11.97
N TYR A 169 -35.77 1.12 -12.77
CA TYR A 169 -37.09 1.75 -12.89
C TYR A 169 -38.11 0.86 -13.59
N ALA A 170 -37.71 0.07 -14.58
CA ALA A 170 -38.58 -0.92 -15.23
C ALA A 170 -39.01 -2.01 -14.25
N GLY A 171 -38.07 -2.49 -13.41
CA GLY A 171 -38.38 -3.40 -12.31
C GLY A 171 -39.38 -2.80 -11.32
N MET A 172 -39.22 -1.52 -10.95
CA MET A 172 -40.11 -0.83 -10.03
C MET A 172 -41.50 -0.53 -10.61
N LYS A 173 -41.60 -0.29 -11.93
CA LYS A 173 -42.85 -0.02 -12.62
C LYS A 173 -43.64 -1.30 -12.95
N SER A 174 -43.04 -2.48 -12.81
CA SER A 174 -43.75 -3.73 -13.02
C SER A 174 -44.86 -3.90 -11.96
N ASN A 175 -46.08 -4.22 -12.40
CA ASN A 175 -47.26 -4.40 -11.54
C ASN A 175 -47.33 -5.78 -10.86
N GLN A 176 -46.19 -6.47 -10.76
CA GLN A 176 -46.11 -7.84 -10.26
C GLN A 176 -45.86 -7.93 -8.75
N MET A 177 -45.61 -6.81 -8.07
CA MET A 177 -45.35 -6.76 -6.61
C MET A 177 -46.50 -6.04 -5.90
N SER A 178 -46.99 -6.60 -4.80
CA SER A 178 -48.01 -5.97 -3.96
C SER A 178 -47.50 -4.66 -3.35
N ASP A 179 -48.41 -3.73 -3.01
CA ASP A 179 -48.01 -2.43 -2.44
C ASP A 179 -47.24 -2.57 -1.12
N SER A 180 -47.53 -3.62 -0.34
CA SER A 180 -46.78 -3.96 0.87
C SER A 180 -45.34 -4.42 0.59
N GLU A 181 -45.12 -5.21 -0.46
CA GLU A 181 -43.79 -5.65 -0.89
C GLU A 181 -43.01 -4.50 -1.53
N ARG A 182 -43.69 -3.59 -2.23
CA ARG A 182 -43.09 -2.35 -2.77
C ARG A 182 -42.61 -1.42 -1.66
N GLU A 183 -43.29 -1.39 -0.52
CA GLU A 183 -42.87 -0.61 0.64
C GLU A 183 -41.70 -1.24 1.37
N ALA A 184 -41.73 -2.56 1.57
CA ALA A 184 -40.59 -3.30 2.12
C ALA A 184 -39.34 -3.13 1.23
N TRP A 185 -39.49 -3.24 -0.09
CA TRP A 185 -38.40 -3.03 -1.05
C TRP A 185 -37.89 -1.58 -1.04
N ARG A 186 -38.78 -0.59 -0.94
CA ARG A 186 -38.39 0.83 -0.78
C ARG A 186 -37.66 1.07 0.54
N GLN A 187 -38.07 0.42 1.62
CA GLN A 187 -37.40 0.48 2.91
C GLN A 187 -36.02 -0.16 2.85
N GLU A 188 -35.88 -1.35 2.25
CA GLU A 188 -34.59 -2.02 2.04
C GLU A 188 -33.63 -1.19 1.17
N LEU A 189 -34.13 -0.57 0.09
CA LEU A 189 -33.35 0.38 -0.70
C LEU A 189 -32.97 1.61 0.12
N LYS A 190 -33.90 2.19 0.89
CA LYS A 190 -33.63 3.33 1.75
C LYS A 190 -32.57 2.99 2.81
N ASP A 191 -32.64 1.81 3.41
CA ASP A 191 -31.69 1.33 4.42
C ASP A 191 -30.27 1.14 3.86
N ARG A 192 -30.15 0.71 2.61
CA ARG A 192 -28.85 0.64 1.89
C ARG A 192 -28.22 2.02 1.64
N PHE A 193 -29.04 3.08 1.57
CA PHE A 193 -28.59 4.45 1.31
C PHE A 193 -28.64 5.36 2.55
N LYS A 194 -29.17 4.91 3.69
CA LYS A 194 -29.10 5.64 4.97
C LYS A 194 -27.63 5.77 5.41
N PRO A 195 -27.14 6.98 5.74
CA PRO A 195 -25.77 7.19 6.24
C PRO A 195 -25.42 6.34 7.46
N ALA A 196 -26.40 5.99 8.29
CA ALA A 196 -26.25 5.17 9.50
C ALA A 196 -25.92 3.69 9.22
N ALA A 197 -26.22 3.16 8.02
CA ALA A 197 -25.87 1.77 7.68
C ALA A 197 -24.38 1.62 7.32
N ARG A 198 -23.70 2.70 6.94
CA ARG A 198 -22.27 2.71 6.57
C ARG A 198 -21.37 3.31 7.64
N ALA A 199 -21.86 4.24 8.44
CA ALA A 199 -21.10 4.82 9.55
C ALA A 199 -21.50 4.14 10.86
N MET A 200 -20.63 3.26 11.38
CA MET A 200 -20.72 2.85 12.78
C MET A 200 -20.57 4.13 13.63
N PRO A 201 -21.54 4.47 14.51
CA PRO A 201 -21.45 5.66 15.33
C PRO A 201 -20.24 5.52 16.26
N THR A 202 -19.41 6.57 16.31
CA THR A 202 -18.15 6.59 17.06
C THR A 202 -18.31 6.78 18.56
N SER A 203 -19.55 6.96 19.05
CA SER A 203 -19.87 7.14 20.47
C SER A 203 -20.68 5.97 21.03
N PHE A 204 -20.41 5.57 22.28
CA PHE A 204 -21.15 4.49 22.97
C PHE A 204 -22.67 4.74 23.01
N ARG A 205 -23.09 6.00 23.17
CA ARG A 205 -24.51 6.39 23.15
C ARG A 205 -25.12 6.27 21.75
N GLY A 206 -24.36 6.60 20.71
CA GLY A 206 -24.78 6.39 19.32
C GLY A 206 -24.87 4.91 18.96
N LEU A 207 -23.93 4.08 19.45
CA LEU A 207 -23.99 2.63 19.31
C LEU A 207 -25.22 2.04 20.01
N ALA A 208 -25.55 2.52 21.21
CA ALA A 208 -26.75 2.12 21.92
C ALA A 208 -28.03 2.49 21.14
N GLY A 209 -28.09 3.69 20.55
CA GLY A 209 -29.22 4.10 19.70
C GLY A 209 -29.38 3.24 18.45
N LEU A 210 -28.28 2.95 17.75
CA LEU A 210 -28.29 2.08 16.57
C LEU A 210 -28.63 0.62 16.94
N ALA A 211 -28.10 0.15 18.07
CA ALA A 211 -28.45 -1.16 18.60
C ALA A 211 -29.95 -1.25 18.88
N ASN A 212 -30.55 -0.22 19.49
CA ASN A 212 -31.99 -0.16 19.73
C ASN A 212 -32.80 -0.17 18.43
N GLU A 213 -32.42 0.61 17.40
CA GLU A 213 -33.08 0.59 16.08
C GLU A 213 -33.00 -0.80 15.43
N ARG A 214 -31.82 -1.45 15.47
CA ARG A 214 -31.66 -2.83 14.97
C ARG A 214 -32.45 -3.85 15.77
N ILE A 215 -32.57 -3.66 17.09
CA ILE A 215 -33.37 -4.53 17.95
C ILE A 215 -34.85 -4.37 17.59
N GLU A 216 -35.35 -3.14 17.45
CA GLU A 216 -36.74 -2.85 17.04
C GLU A 216 -37.05 -3.42 15.66
N ASP A 217 -36.17 -3.25 14.68
CA ASP A 217 -36.33 -3.84 13.35
C ASP A 217 -36.32 -5.37 13.37
N ALA A 218 -35.48 -5.99 14.20
CA ALA A 218 -35.44 -7.45 14.36
C ALA A 218 -36.66 -7.98 15.15
N ILE A 219 -37.22 -7.19 16.06
CA ILE A 219 -38.50 -7.46 16.72
C ILE A 219 -39.63 -7.39 15.68
N ALA A 220 -39.64 -6.37 14.83
CA ALA A 220 -40.62 -6.20 13.76
C ALA A 220 -40.57 -7.36 12.75
N ARG A 221 -39.36 -7.83 12.39
CA ARG A 221 -39.16 -9.04 11.57
C ARG A 221 -39.51 -10.35 12.28
N GLY A 222 -39.86 -10.31 13.57
CA GLY A 222 -40.21 -11.50 14.36
C GLY A 222 -39.02 -12.42 14.68
N GLN A 223 -37.78 -11.98 14.46
CA GLN A 223 -36.58 -12.80 14.71
C GLN A 223 -36.43 -13.18 16.19
N PHE A 224 -36.92 -12.33 17.11
CA PHE A 224 -36.93 -12.62 18.54
C PHE A 224 -37.94 -13.70 18.96
N LYS A 225 -38.91 -14.04 18.10
CA LYS A 225 -39.94 -15.04 18.41
C LYS A 225 -39.42 -16.49 18.31
N ASN A 226 -38.43 -16.74 17.45
CA ASN A 226 -37.90 -18.09 17.16
C ASN A 226 -36.58 -18.41 17.87
N ILE A 227 -36.18 -17.62 18.87
CA ILE A 227 -34.94 -17.90 19.61
C ILE A 227 -35.27 -18.97 20.67
N PRO A 228 -34.54 -20.10 20.75
CA PRO A 228 -34.75 -21.07 21.82
C PRO A 228 -34.55 -20.39 23.17
N ARG A 229 -35.59 -20.39 24.01
CA ARG A 229 -35.58 -19.88 25.38
C ARG A 229 -35.53 -21.08 26.33
N GLY A 230 -34.66 -21.06 27.34
CA GLY A 230 -34.60 -22.08 28.38
C GLY A 230 -33.30 -22.90 28.41
N LYS A 231 -33.32 -24.00 29.18
CA LYS A 231 -32.19 -24.93 29.35
C LYS A 231 -32.00 -25.71 28.04
N GLY A 232 -30.95 -25.38 27.29
CA GLY A 232 -30.67 -25.96 25.96
C GLY A 232 -29.98 -24.99 24.99
N VAL A 233 -29.98 -23.68 25.31
CA VAL A 233 -29.11 -22.71 24.62
C VAL A 233 -27.66 -23.05 24.98
N GLN A 234 -26.85 -23.40 23.99
CA GLN A 234 -25.41 -23.55 24.17
C GLN A 234 -24.83 -22.18 24.52
N ARG A 235 -24.68 -21.93 25.82
CA ARG A 235 -23.82 -20.84 26.30
C ARG A 235 -22.40 -21.23 25.94
N ASP A 236 -21.63 -20.24 25.49
CA ASP A 236 -20.20 -20.46 25.31
C ASP A 236 -19.64 -20.89 26.66
N ALA A 237 -19.13 -22.11 26.77
CA ALA A 237 -18.60 -22.66 28.03
C ALA A 237 -17.50 -21.80 28.68
N ARG A 238 -16.91 -20.85 27.91
CA ARG A 238 -15.89 -19.91 28.36
C ARG A 238 -16.47 -18.64 28.99
N ALA A 239 -17.76 -18.36 28.78
CA ALA A 239 -18.48 -17.26 29.44
C ALA A 239 -18.72 -17.58 30.92
N ASP A 240 -18.84 -18.86 31.26
CA ASP A 240 -19.07 -19.35 32.62
C ASP A 240 -17.75 -19.61 33.37
N ASN A 241 -16.59 -19.23 32.81
CA ASN A 241 -15.30 -19.38 33.47
C ASN A 241 -15.12 -18.28 34.55
N PRO A 242 -15.01 -18.63 35.84
CA PRO A 242 -14.85 -17.65 36.93
C PRO A 242 -13.51 -16.91 36.93
N PHE A 243 -12.51 -17.39 36.18
CA PHE A 243 -11.18 -16.78 36.10
C PHE A 243 -11.03 -15.73 34.98
N ILE A 244 -12.08 -15.49 34.20
CA ILE A 244 -12.07 -14.48 33.15
C ILE A 244 -13.17 -13.47 33.50
N ASP A 245 -12.79 -12.21 33.64
CA ASP A 245 -13.76 -11.17 33.90
C ASP A 245 -14.75 -11.06 32.73
N THR A 246 -16.02 -10.81 33.05
CA THR A 246 -17.10 -10.71 32.04
C THR A 246 -16.78 -9.63 30.99
N THR A 247 -16.12 -8.55 31.41
CA THR A 247 -15.64 -7.46 30.55
C THR A 247 -14.56 -7.94 29.57
N GLU A 248 -13.54 -8.65 30.04
CA GLU A 248 -12.46 -9.21 29.22
C GLU A 248 -12.98 -10.27 28.26
N TYR A 249 -13.90 -11.12 28.72
CA TYR A 249 -14.56 -12.11 27.88
C TYR A 249 -15.35 -11.44 26.75
N ILE A 250 -16.17 -10.42 27.06
CA ILE A 250 -16.96 -9.69 26.06
C ILE A 250 -16.03 -8.92 25.11
N MET A 251 -14.97 -8.29 25.63
CA MET A 251 -13.99 -7.55 24.84
C MET A 251 -13.24 -8.49 23.88
N ASN A 252 -12.71 -9.61 24.37
CA ASN A 252 -12.03 -10.60 23.53
C ASN A 252 -12.98 -11.21 22.49
N LYS A 253 -14.26 -11.39 22.84
CA LYS A 253 -15.29 -11.84 21.90
C LYS A 253 -15.63 -10.77 20.86
N MET A 254 -15.63 -9.49 21.23
CA MET A 254 -15.80 -8.37 20.31
C MET A 254 -14.61 -8.28 19.34
N ILE A 255 -13.38 -8.35 19.85
CA ILE A 255 -12.14 -8.38 19.06
C ILE A 255 -12.17 -9.52 18.05
N LYS A 256 -12.52 -10.74 18.49
CA LYS A 256 -12.66 -11.91 17.61
C LYS A 256 -13.79 -11.77 16.59
N ARG A 257 -14.91 -11.14 16.94
CA ARG A 257 -16.05 -10.95 16.02
C ARG A 257 -15.82 -9.85 14.99
N GLN A 258 -15.00 -8.86 15.33
CA GLN A 258 -14.68 -7.74 14.44
C GLN A 258 -13.41 -8.00 13.62
N ASP A 259 -12.80 -9.19 13.75
CA ASP A 259 -11.52 -9.56 13.13
C ASP A 259 -10.42 -8.51 13.36
N ILE A 260 -10.47 -7.80 14.50
CA ILE A 260 -9.50 -6.77 14.83
C ILE A 260 -8.29 -7.47 15.43
N VAL A 261 -7.19 -7.46 14.69
CA VAL A 261 -5.93 -8.04 15.12
C VAL A 261 -5.13 -6.94 15.82
N PRO A 262 -4.59 -7.17 17.04
CA PRO A 262 -3.68 -6.23 17.67
C PRO A 262 -2.58 -5.74 16.71
N PRO A 263 -2.23 -4.45 16.68
CA PRO A 263 -1.33 -3.88 15.66
C PRO A 263 0.01 -4.61 15.51
N TRP A 264 0.58 -5.12 16.61
CA TRP A 264 1.83 -5.87 16.57
C TRP A 264 1.68 -7.25 15.89
N ILE A 265 0.50 -7.87 15.95
CA ILE A 265 0.20 -9.14 15.27
C ILE A 265 -0.01 -8.89 13.77
N GLU A 266 -0.60 -7.77 13.35
CA GLU A 266 -0.66 -7.40 11.92
C GLU A 266 0.75 -7.29 11.34
N LYS A 267 1.65 -6.57 12.04
CA LYS A 267 3.07 -6.51 11.68
C LYS A 267 3.76 -7.86 11.76
N GLN A 268 3.36 -8.73 12.69
CA GLN A 268 3.85 -10.10 12.74
C GLN A 268 3.51 -10.86 11.46
N GLN A 269 2.27 -10.76 11.02
CA GLN A 269 1.81 -11.41 9.80
C GLN A 269 2.53 -10.85 8.59
N GLU A 270 2.72 -9.53 8.52
CA GLU A 270 3.50 -8.88 7.46
C GLU A 270 4.94 -9.40 7.43
N LEU A 271 5.61 -9.42 8.58
CA LEU A 271 6.98 -9.93 8.71
C LEU A 271 7.08 -11.40 8.30
N VAL A 272 6.14 -12.25 8.76
CA VAL A 272 6.11 -13.67 8.41
C VAL A 272 5.85 -13.86 6.91
N LYS A 273 4.91 -13.12 6.32
CA LYS A 273 4.65 -13.15 4.87
C LYS A 273 5.87 -12.71 4.07
N ALA A 274 6.49 -11.60 4.45
CA ALA A 274 7.70 -11.08 3.80
C ALA A 274 8.87 -12.07 3.90
N ALA A 275 9.11 -12.64 5.09
CA ALA A 275 10.16 -13.64 5.31
C ALA A 275 9.89 -14.92 4.51
N ASN A 276 8.64 -15.39 4.46
CA ASN A 276 8.27 -16.57 3.68
C ASN A 276 8.45 -16.34 2.18
N ASN A 277 8.05 -15.17 1.67
CA ASN A 277 8.25 -14.80 0.26
C ASN A 277 9.74 -14.72 -0.08
N PHE A 278 10.54 -14.07 0.78
CA PHE A 278 11.99 -14.01 0.63
C PHE A 278 12.62 -15.41 0.59
N ARG A 279 12.32 -16.26 1.58
CA ARG A 279 12.82 -17.64 1.65
C ARG A 279 12.36 -18.49 0.48
N ALA A 280 11.11 -18.34 0.03
CA ALA A 280 10.59 -19.09 -1.11
C ALA A 280 11.31 -18.67 -2.39
N ARG A 281 11.51 -17.37 -2.61
CA ARG A 281 12.29 -16.86 -3.75
C ARG A 281 13.73 -17.38 -3.70
N LEU A 282 14.42 -17.16 -2.58
CA LEU A 282 15.81 -17.60 -2.39
C LEU A 282 15.95 -19.10 -2.66
N ARG A 283 14.99 -19.90 -2.16
CA ARG A 283 14.98 -21.34 -2.40
C ARG A 283 14.76 -21.70 -3.86
N ASN A 284 13.80 -21.08 -4.53
CA ASN A 284 13.50 -21.36 -5.93
C ASN A 284 14.65 -20.94 -6.86
N ASP A 285 15.25 -19.78 -6.60
CA ASP A 285 16.37 -19.24 -7.38
C ASP A 285 17.59 -20.16 -7.25
N TRP A 286 17.94 -20.55 -6.02
CA TRP A 286 19.03 -21.50 -5.78
C TRP A 286 18.75 -22.88 -6.40
N LYS A 287 17.56 -23.45 -6.19
CA LYS A 287 17.17 -24.76 -6.75
C LYS A 287 17.27 -24.77 -8.28
N ARG A 288 16.80 -23.71 -8.94
CA ARG A 288 16.87 -23.56 -10.40
C ARG A 288 18.32 -23.45 -10.88
N GLN A 289 19.14 -22.66 -10.18
CA GLN A 289 20.53 -22.46 -10.57
C GLN A 289 21.36 -23.72 -10.36
N ALA A 290 21.29 -24.33 -9.17
CA ALA A 290 21.98 -25.57 -8.85
C ALA A 290 21.61 -26.71 -9.80
N ALA A 291 20.32 -26.91 -10.08
CA ALA A 291 19.88 -27.92 -11.04
C ALA A 291 20.36 -27.61 -12.47
N ARG A 292 20.45 -26.33 -12.87
CA ARG A 292 20.99 -25.96 -14.19
C ARG A 292 22.49 -26.25 -14.27
N THR A 293 23.24 -25.90 -13.24
CA THR A 293 24.70 -26.07 -13.21
C THR A 293 25.11 -27.54 -13.16
N ILE A 294 24.35 -28.39 -12.45
CA ILE A 294 24.60 -29.83 -12.44
C ILE A 294 24.29 -30.42 -13.81
N ALA A 295 23.15 -30.06 -14.41
CA ALA A 295 22.79 -30.53 -15.75
C ALA A 295 23.77 -30.03 -16.85
N SER A 296 24.30 -28.80 -16.73
CA SER A 296 25.23 -28.24 -17.71
C SER A 296 26.63 -28.86 -17.66
N ARG A 297 26.98 -29.56 -16.58
CA ARG A 297 28.24 -30.32 -16.49
C ARG A 297 28.25 -31.57 -17.36
N GLY A 298 27.10 -31.96 -17.94
CA GLY A 298 26.97 -33.15 -18.78
C GLY A 298 26.79 -34.45 -17.97
N GLY A 299 26.87 -35.60 -18.65
CA GLY A 299 26.72 -36.93 -18.04
C GLY A 299 25.32 -37.54 -18.18
N SER A 300 25.20 -38.81 -17.81
CA SER A 300 23.91 -39.50 -17.78
C SER A 300 22.99 -38.92 -16.70
N LEU A 301 21.67 -39.12 -16.84
CA LEU A 301 20.71 -38.64 -15.83
C LEU A 301 21.00 -39.25 -14.45
N GLU A 302 21.36 -40.53 -14.42
CA GLU A 302 21.70 -41.26 -13.19
C GLU A 302 22.96 -40.70 -12.51
N GLU A 303 23.98 -40.33 -13.28
CA GLU A 303 25.18 -39.65 -12.75
C GLU A 303 24.86 -38.27 -12.18
N GLN A 304 23.97 -37.51 -12.82
CA GLN A 304 23.52 -36.21 -12.32
C GLN A 304 22.75 -36.34 -11.00
N ILE A 305 21.94 -37.40 -10.85
CA ILE A 305 21.24 -37.72 -9.61
C ILE A 305 22.24 -38.11 -8.52
N ARG A 306 23.15 -39.04 -8.81
CA ARG A 306 24.18 -39.51 -7.87
C ARG A 306 25.10 -38.39 -7.41
N THR A 307 25.47 -37.47 -8.30
CA THR A 307 26.28 -36.29 -7.93
C THR A 307 25.50 -35.34 -7.03
N ALA A 308 24.22 -35.09 -7.30
CA ALA A 308 23.35 -34.29 -6.44
C ALA A 308 23.16 -34.93 -5.06
N GLU A 309 23.02 -36.26 -4.98
CA GLU A 309 22.94 -37.00 -3.72
C GLU A 309 24.24 -36.92 -2.92
N ARG A 310 25.40 -37.06 -3.56
CA ARG A 310 26.70 -36.85 -2.91
C ARG A 310 26.88 -35.45 -2.35
N TYR A 311 26.43 -34.42 -3.08
CA TYR A 311 26.42 -33.05 -2.56
C TYR A 311 25.42 -32.87 -1.41
N ALA A 312 24.29 -33.59 -1.44
CA ALA A 312 23.34 -33.58 -0.32
C ALA A 312 23.94 -34.22 0.94
N GLU A 313 24.70 -35.30 0.79
CA GLU A 313 25.44 -35.93 1.89
C GLU A 313 26.50 -34.99 2.48
N SER A 314 27.29 -34.31 1.63
CA SER A 314 28.29 -33.36 2.11
C SER A 314 27.70 -32.15 2.83
N GLU A 315 26.57 -31.62 2.34
CA GLU A 315 25.84 -30.54 3.03
C GLU A 315 25.26 -30.99 4.37
N ARG A 316 24.80 -32.25 4.52
CA ARG A 316 24.29 -32.75 5.80
C ARG A 316 25.37 -32.81 6.88
N LEU A 317 26.61 -33.08 6.49
CA LEU A 317 27.76 -33.08 7.40
C LEU A 317 28.21 -31.66 7.74
N TYR A 318 28.28 -30.78 6.74
CA TYR A 318 28.75 -29.40 6.94
C TYR A 318 27.72 -28.53 7.65
N ASN A 319 26.45 -28.63 7.25
CA ASN A 319 25.33 -27.86 7.80
C ASN A 319 24.17 -28.79 8.18
N PRO A 320 24.21 -29.38 9.39
CA PRO A 320 23.15 -30.25 9.85
C PRO A 320 21.83 -29.48 9.97
N LYS A 321 20.76 -30.02 9.38
CA LYS A 321 19.42 -29.46 9.52
C LYS A 321 19.01 -29.47 10.98
N THR A 322 18.70 -28.30 11.54
CA THR A 322 17.97 -28.23 12.80
C THR A 322 16.56 -28.76 12.54
N ARG A 323 16.21 -29.89 13.16
CA ARG A 323 14.85 -30.43 13.08
C ARG A 323 13.90 -29.42 13.73
N ALA A 324 12.72 -29.23 13.13
CA ALA A 324 11.69 -28.41 13.74
C ALA A 324 11.40 -28.97 15.14
N VAL A 325 11.54 -28.13 16.16
CA VAL A 325 11.43 -28.51 17.58
C VAL A 325 10.08 -29.17 17.90
N GLU A 326 9.03 -28.83 17.14
CA GLU A 326 7.69 -29.41 17.25
C GLU A 326 7.59 -30.88 16.80
N ALA A 327 8.55 -31.37 16.00
CA ALA A 327 8.61 -32.76 15.57
C ALA A 327 9.47 -33.65 16.49
N ILE A 328 10.05 -33.08 17.54
CA ILE A 328 10.75 -33.82 18.59
C ILE A 328 9.71 -34.18 19.64
N SER A 329 8.87 -35.17 19.34
CA SER A 329 8.27 -35.96 20.42
C SER A 329 9.43 -36.66 21.12
N VAL A 330 9.93 -36.09 22.22
CA VAL A 330 10.93 -36.76 23.07
C VAL A 330 10.22 -38.00 23.64
N PRO A 331 10.53 -39.23 23.21
CA PRO A 331 10.06 -40.39 23.94
C PRO A 331 10.74 -40.35 25.31
N THR A 332 9.96 -40.34 26.39
CA THR A 332 10.46 -40.36 27.78
C THR A 332 11.24 -41.63 28.15
N ASN A 333 11.50 -42.52 27.18
CA ASN A 333 11.98 -43.88 27.38
C ASN A 333 13.31 -44.17 26.67
N VAL A 334 13.97 -43.20 26.02
CA VAL A 334 15.26 -43.44 25.33
C VAL A 334 16.34 -42.59 25.97
N THR A 335 17.24 -43.25 26.71
CA THR A 335 18.41 -42.65 27.40
C THR A 335 19.60 -42.37 26.48
N ASP A 336 19.50 -42.74 25.19
CA ASP A 336 20.62 -42.76 24.25
C ASP A 336 20.71 -41.50 23.37
N ASP A 337 20.35 -40.33 23.91
CA ASP A 337 20.56 -39.05 23.23
C ASP A 337 21.93 -38.44 23.63
N PRO A 338 22.73 -37.93 22.68
CA PRO A 338 24.09 -37.44 22.92
C PRO A 338 24.16 -36.19 23.82
N VAL A 339 23.02 -35.55 24.08
CA VAL A 339 22.89 -34.42 25.00
C VAL A 339 22.84 -34.90 26.46
N MET A 340 22.23 -36.07 26.72
CA MET A 340 22.14 -36.65 28.08
C MET A 340 23.45 -37.27 28.54
N VAL A 341 24.26 -37.80 27.61
CA VAL A 341 25.58 -38.39 27.89
C VAL A 341 26.59 -37.35 28.40
N LYS A 342 26.47 -36.10 27.96
CA LYS A 342 27.37 -35.02 28.43
C LYS A 342 27.02 -34.56 29.84
N ILE A 343 25.74 -34.55 30.19
CA ILE A 343 25.24 -34.16 31.51
C ILE A 343 25.60 -35.23 32.56
N THR A 344 25.63 -36.51 32.20
CA THR A 344 26.04 -37.58 33.10
C THR A 344 27.56 -37.71 33.26
N GLN A 345 28.36 -37.23 32.32
CA GLN A 345 29.83 -37.24 32.42
C GLN A 345 30.41 -36.10 33.27
N GLU A 346 29.65 -35.02 33.52
CA GLU A 346 30.17 -33.82 34.19
C GLU A 346 29.89 -33.72 35.70
N ALA A 347 29.41 -34.77 36.36
CA ALA A 347 29.22 -34.77 37.82
C ALA A 347 30.39 -35.47 38.56
N PRO A 348 31.19 -34.75 39.38
CA PRO A 348 32.21 -35.39 40.21
C PRO A 348 31.60 -35.97 41.50
N LEU A 349 32.11 -37.14 41.87
CA LEU A 349 31.82 -37.89 43.10
C LEU A 349 32.14 -37.06 44.36
N ALA A 350 31.14 -36.82 45.21
CA ALA A 350 31.31 -36.51 46.63
C ALA A 350 30.10 -37.01 47.44
N SER A 351 30.41 -37.50 48.63
CA SER A 351 29.72 -38.51 49.45
C SER A 351 28.64 -38.03 50.44
N SER A 352 27.83 -39.01 50.90
CA SER A 352 27.18 -39.15 52.24
C SER A 352 26.04 -38.18 52.59
N SER A 353 24.94 -38.51 53.30
CA SER A 353 24.59 -39.61 54.21
C SER A 353 23.06 -39.62 54.50
N ALA A 354 22.51 -40.84 54.61
CA ALA A 354 21.39 -41.39 55.42
C ALA A 354 20.25 -40.57 56.08
N SER A 355 19.11 -41.29 56.18
CA SER A 355 17.94 -41.20 57.08
C SER A 355 16.80 -40.27 56.64
N ASP A 356 15.50 -40.58 56.72
CA ASP A 356 14.80 -41.68 57.41
C ASP A 356 13.32 -41.79 56.94
N THR A 357 12.72 -42.95 57.22
CA THR A 357 11.28 -43.32 57.24
C THR A 357 10.48 -43.61 55.95
N GLN A 358 9.80 -44.75 55.99
CA GLN A 358 9.01 -45.38 54.93
C GLN A 358 7.46 -45.34 55.18
N PRO A 359 6.60 -46.25 54.67
CA PRO A 359 5.55 -45.90 53.70
C PRO A 359 4.13 -46.21 54.20
N VAL A 360 3.09 -45.69 53.55
CA VAL A 360 1.73 -46.21 53.74
C VAL A 360 1.10 -46.51 52.38
N ARG A 361 0.76 -47.78 52.18
CA ARG A 361 -0.05 -48.36 51.10
C ARG A 361 -1.50 -48.46 51.57
N ILE A 362 -2.48 -48.18 50.70
CA ILE A 362 -3.78 -48.88 50.49
C ILE A 362 -4.26 -48.40 49.09
N SER A 363 -4.04 -49.16 48.01
CA SER A 363 -4.89 -50.19 47.40
C SER A 363 -6.20 -49.70 46.77
N LEU A 364 -6.31 -49.94 45.46
CA LEU A 364 -7.51 -49.92 44.64
C LEU A 364 -8.55 -50.92 45.15
N GLU A 365 -9.85 -50.67 44.94
CA GLU A 365 -10.78 -51.66 44.37
C GLU A 365 -11.87 -50.99 43.51
N VAL A 366 -12.17 -51.67 42.41
CA VAL A 366 -13.25 -51.42 41.44
C VAL A 366 -14.26 -52.56 41.58
N GLY A 367 -15.55 -52.25 41.41
CA GLY A 367 -16.56 -53.19 40.90
C GLY A 367 -17.99 -52.82 41.34
N ASP A 368 -19.07 -53.20 40.66
CA ASP A 368 -19.40 -53.62 39.29
C ASP A 368 -20.93 -53.85 39.27
N SER A 369 -21.59 -53.73 38.11
CA SER A 369 -22.83 -54.43 37.65
C SER A 369 -23.51 -53.60 36.55
N GLY A 370 -23.97 -54.07 35.39
CA GLY A 370 -23.95 -55.34 34.63
C GLY A 370 -24.37 -54.94 33.18
N SER A 371 -24.26 -55.71 32.09
CA SER A 371 -24.45 -57.14 31.84
C SER A 371 -23.94 -57.53 30.42
N LYS A 372 -23.05 -58.53 30.36
CA LYS A 372 -22.89 -59.73 29.46
C LYS A 372 -23.47 -59.84 27.99
N PRO A 373 -23.00 -60.80 27.15
CA PRO A 373 -22.22 -60.53 25.91
C PRO A 373 -22.55 -61.45 24.68
N ALA A 374 -21.74 -61.39 23.60
CA ALA A 374 -21.40 -62.51 22.70
C ALA A 374 -20.14 -62.14 21.87
N ALA A 375 -18.96 -62.69 22.17
CA ALA A 375 -18.35 -63.90 21.58
C ALA A 375 -17.81 -63.67 20.14
N GLY A 376 -16.54 -63.92 19.81
CA GLY A 376 -15.44 -64.45 20.61
C GLY A 376 -14.15 -64.63 19.78
N SER A 377 -13.06 -64.90 20.51
CA SER A 377 -11.90 -65.76 20.19
C SER A 377 -11.02 -65.44 18.97
N THR A 378 -9.69 -65.52 18.98
CA THR A 378 -8.69 -66.18 19.86
C THR A 378 -7.33 -65.48 19.63
N ALA A 379 -6.64 -65.04 20.68
CA ALA A 379 -5.55 -65.74 21.39
C ALA A 379 -4.18 -65.75 20.65
N ALA A 380 -3.23 -65.00 21.21
CA ALA A 380 -1.78 -65.25 21.20
C ALA A 380 -1.47 -66.61 21.91
N PRO A 381 -0.21 -67.09 22.19
CA PRO A 381 1.05 -66.33 22.25
C PRO A 381 2.38 -67.14 22.00
N ILE A 382 3.50 -66.51 22.39
CA ILE A 382 4.78 -67.00 22.97
C ILE A 382 5.97 -67.56 22.15
N THR A 383 7.13 -66.94 22.45
CA THR A 383 8.51 -67.46 22.68
C THR A 383 9.48 -67.79 21.54
N SER A 384 10.63 -67.14 21.68
CA SER A 384 11.97 -67.43 21.15
C SER A 384 12.62 -68.69 21.72
N VAL A 385 13.18 -69.56 20.87
CA VAL A 385 14.39 -70.38 21.15
C VAL A 385 15.20 -70.58 19.84
N VAL A 386 16.51 -70.48 20.00
CA VAL A 386 17.67 -70.69 19.11
C VAL A 386 17.61 -72.00 18.29
N THR A 387 17.95 -72.00 16.99
CA THR A 387 19.03 -72.80 16.33
C THR A 387 19.04 -72.60 14.79
N GLU A 388 20.22 -72.30 14.22
CA GLU A 388 20.61 -72.67 12.84
C GLU A 388 20.75 -74.21 12.73
N PRO A 389 20.66 -74.88 11.54
CA PRO A 389 21.30 -74.45 10.29
C PRO A 389 20.58 -74.72 8.95
N ALA A 390 21.12 -74.07 7.92
CA ALA A 390 21.20 -74.48 6.51
C ALA A 390 19.92 -74.79 5.71
N ALA A 391 19.51 -73.86 4.83
CA ALA A 391 19.61 -74.01 3.36
C ALA A 391 18.76 -72.93 2.64
N GLU A 392 19.47 -72.02 1.98
CA GLU A 392 19.18 -71.36 0.69
C GLU A 392 17.72 -71.10 0.27
N VAL A 393 17.31 -69.81 0.18
CA VAL A 393 16.80 -69.17 -1.06
C VAL A 393 16.94 -67.63 -0.93
N GLY A 394 17.80 -67.03 -1.76
CA GLY A 394 17.44 -65.84 -2.54
C GLY A 394 17.64 -64.43 -1.96
N SER A 395 18.85 -64.10 -1.50
CA SER A 395 19.30 -62.70 -1.36
C SER A 395 19.57 -62.07 -2.74
N ASN A 396 18.78 -61.07 -3.15
CA ASN A 396 19.09 -60.19 -4.28
C ASN A 396 18.81 -58.72 -3.91
N ALA A 397 19.65 -58.16 -3.04
CA ALA A 397 19.74 -56.70 -2.84
C ALA A 397 21.10 -56.23 -2.26
N GLU A 398 22.16 -57.05 -2.32
CA GLU A 398 23.49 -56.70 -1.76
C GLU A 398 24.60 -56.65 -2.82
N ILE A 399 24.27 -56.30 -4.07
CA ILE A 399 25.29 -56.08 -5.12
C ILE A 399 25.28 -54.61 -5.55
N ALA A 400 25.83 -53.73 -4.70
CA ALA A 400 26.34 -52.41 -5.11
C ALA A 400 27.25 -51.71 -4.06
N SER A 401 27.88 -52.42 -3.12
CA SER A 401 28.73 -51.80 -2.06
C SER A 401 30.22 -52.18 -2.12
N SER A 402 30.76 -52.53 -3.29
CA SER A 402 32.19 -52.87 -3.46
C SER A 402 33.01 -51.78 -4.17
N LEU A 403 32.73 -50.50 -3.90
CA LEU A 403 33.65 -49.40 -4.24
C LEU A 403 34.16 -48.80 -2.92
N PRO A 404 35.48 -48.54 -2.78
CA PRO A 404 36.02 -47.92 -1.58
C PRO A 404 35.28 -46.61 -1.31
N PRO A 405 35.07 -46.22 -0.03
CA PRO A 405 34.39 -44.98 0.31
C PRO A 405 35.22 -43.82 -0.25
N GLN A 406 34.85 -43.35 -1.44
CA GLN A 406 35.48 -42.19 -2.02
C GLN A 406 35.13 -40.99 -1.14
N PRO A 407 36.10 -40.10 -0.86
CA PRO A 407 35.87 -38.94 -0.04
C PRO A 407 34.71 -38.11 -0.62
N LEU A 408 33.81 -37.67 0.25
CA LEU A 408 32.68 -36.84 -0.15
C LEU A 408 33.20 -35.53 -0.78
N PRO A 409 32.56 -35.04 -1.85
CA PRO A 409 32.93 -33.77 -2.45
C PRO A 409 32.66 -32.61 -1.47
N PRO A 410 33.37 -31.48 -1.60
CA PRO A 410 33.06 -30.28 -0.82
C PRO A 410 31.60 -29.83 -1.05
N PRO A 411 31.01 -29.08 -0.10
CA PRO A 411 29.65 -28.55 -0.21
C PRO A 411 29.46 -27.76 -1.52
N PHE A 412 28.27 -27.89 -2.11
CA PHE A 412 27.99 -27.27 -3.40
C PHE A 412 27.71 -25.77 -3.22
N ARG A 413 28.67 -24.93 -3.60
CA ARG A 413 28.60 -23.45 -3.54
C ARG A 413 28.92 -22.85 -4.91
N LEU A 414 28.26 -21.75 -5.25
CA LEU A 414 28.42 -21.08 -6.55
C LEU A 414 28.73 -19.59 -6.31
N PRO A 415 30.02 -19.21 -6.26
CA PRO A 415 30.41 -17.84 -5.90
C PRO A 415 29.95 -16.80 -6.93
N GLU A 416 29.87 -17.18 -8.21
CA GLU A 416 29.38 -16.30 -9.27
C GLU A 416 27.89 -15.95 -9.10
N TRP A 417 27.07 -16.91 -8.69
CA TRP A 417 25.65 -16.68 -8.43
C TRP A 417 25.46 -15.84 -7.17
N GLU A 418 26.22 -16.14 -6.11
CA GLU A 418 26.19 -15.35 -4.89
C GLU A 418 26.52 -13.88 -5.22
N ALA A 419 27.65 -13.62 -5.90
CA ALA A 419 28.07 -12.26 -6.26
C ALA A 419 26.99 -11.50 -7.06
N ALA A 420 26.31 -12.17 -8.00
CA ALA A 420 25.24 -11.56 -8.79
C ALA A 420 24.01 -11.19 -7.93
N GLU A 421 23.60 -12.08 -7.01
CA GLU A 421 22.41 -11.87 -6.18
C GLU A 421 22.68 -11.10 -4.87
N MET A 422 23.94 -10.93 -4.47
CA MET A 422 24.34 -10.31 -3.20
C MET A 422 23.71 -8.93 -2.98
N SER A 423 23.60 -8.11 -4.02
CA SER A 423 23.01 -6.77 -3.92
C SER A 423 21.53 -6.82 -3.53
N TYR A 424 20.78 -7.72 -4.16
CA TYR A 424 19.37 -7.95 -3.86
C TYR A 424 19.18 -8.56 -2.47
N LEU A 425 19.94 -9.60 -2.13
CA LEU A 425 19.82 -10.29 -0.84
C LEU A 425 20.11 -9.36 0.34
N ARG A 426 21.14 -8.51 0.21
CA ARG A 426 21.45 -7.48 1.23
C ARG A 426 20.29 -6.51 1.41
N LEU A 427 19.71 -6.00 0.33
CA LEU A 427 18.55 -5.09 0.38
C LEU A 427 17.31 -5.77 0.97
N ALA A 428 17.04 -7.02 0.60
CA ALA A 428 15.91 -7.78 1.13
C ALA A 428 16.03 -7.96 2.66
N ILE A 429 17.24 -8.23 3.15
CA ILE A 429 17.48 -8.41 4.59
C ILE A 429 17.41 -7.10 5.35
N THR A 430 17.90 -5.99 4.79
CA THR A 430 17.71 -4.68 5.43
C THR A 430 16.22 -4.34 5.55
N ASN A 431 15.41 -4.66 4.53
CA ASN A 431 13.95 -4.51 4.60
C ASN A 431 13.33 -5.39 5.70
N LEU A 432 13.68 -6.69 5.75
CA LEU A 432 13.19 -7.59 6.80
C LEU A 432 13.60 -7.11 8.20
N ASN A 433 14.81 -6.57 8.36
CA ASN A 433 15.29 -6.03 9.63
C ASN A 433 14.56 -4.73 10.02
N ASN A 434 14.17 -3.90 9.05
CA ASN A 434 13.34 -2.73 9.29
C ASN A 434 11.92 -3.12 9.75
N LEU A 435 11.31 -4.13 9.12
CA LEU A 435 10.03 -4.70 9.57
C LEU A 435 10.14 -5.32 10.96
N THR A 436 11.24 -6.02 11.23
CA THR A 436 11.53 -6.60 12.56
C THR A 436 11.65 -5.52 13.63
N ARG A 437 12.32 -4.40 13.32
CA ARG A 437 12.41 -3.26 14.22
C ARG A 437 11.04 -2.65 14.51
N SER A 438 10.21 -2.48 13.49
CA SER A 438 8.88 -1.89 13.64
C SER A 438 7.91 -2.81 14.39
N TYR A 439 8.09 -4.13 14.28
CA TYR A 439 7.41 -5.16 15.05
C TYR A 439 7.86 -5.16 16.52
N ASN A 440 9.17 -5.24 16.79
CA ASN A 440 9.73 -5.29 18.13
C ASN A 440 9.41 -4.05 18.98
N LEU A 441 9.16 -2.92 18.34
CA LEU A 441 8.75 -1.69 19.02
C LEU A 441 7.31 -1.76 19.57
N GLN A 442 6.46 -2.56 18.95
CA GLN A 442 5.05 -2.73 19.35
C GLN A 442 4.80 -4.04 20.11
N ALA A 443 5.68 -5.03 19.95
CA ALA A 443 5.52 -6.35 20.54
C ALA A 443 5.93 -6.35 22.03
N PRO A 444 5.23 -7.14 22.88
CA PRO A 444 5.68 -7.40 24.25
C PRO A 444 7.02 -8.14 24.26
N ASP A 445 7.78 -8.02 25.36
CA ASP A 445 9.17 -8.50 25.44
C ASP A 445 9.35 -9.97 25.07
N LEU A 446 8.44 -10.84 25.51
CA LEU A 446 8.45 -12.27 25.20
C LEU A 446 8.30 -12.56 23.70
N ALA A 447 7.60 -11.70 22.96
CA ALA A 447 7.30 -11.89 21.54
C ALA A 447 8.33 -11.23 20.61
N LYS A 448 9.34 -10.51 21.15
CA LYS A 448 10.35 -9.84 20.32
C LYS A 448 11.17 -10.86 19.52
N LYS A 449 11.46 -10.51 18.26
CA LYS A 449 12.19 -11.35 17.31
C LYS A 449 13.62 -10.84 17.10
N SER A 450 14.56 -11.75 16.89
CA SER A 450 15.93 -11.41 16.52
C SER A 450 16.00 -10.89 15.07
N TYR A 451 17.02 -10.09 14.79
CA TYR A 451 17.31 -9.66 13.42
C TYR A 451 17.77 -10.82 12.52
N PHE A 452 17.52 -10.68 11.22
CA PHE A 452 17.91 -11.62 10.18
C PHE A 452 19.37 -11.41 9.74
N SER A 453 20.09 -12.52 9.55
CA SER A 453 21.44 -12.56 9.00
C SER A 453 21.44 -13.25 7.64
N LEU A 454 22.18 -12.69 6.68
CA LEU A 454 22.29 -13.20 5.31
C LEU A 454 22.91 -14.60 5.27
N GLU A 455 23.99 -14.78 6.03
CA GLU A 455 24.72 -16.04 6.08
C GLU A 455 23.84 -17.17 6.66
N ARG A 456 23.01 -16.85 7.65
CA ARG A 456 22.08 -17.81 8.24
C ARG A 456 20.97 -18.21 7.28
N GLU A 457 20.42 -17.27 6.53
CA GLU A 457 19.37 -17.56 5.56
C GLU A 457 19.92 -18.32 4.34
N LEU A 458 21.15 -18.02 3.90
CA LEU A 458 21.84 -18.79 2.86
C LEU A 458 22.16 -20.21 3.32
N SER A 459 22.77 -20.38 4.49
CA SER A 459 23.05 -21.71 5.05
C SER A 459 21.76 -22.54 5.20
N SER A 460 20.69 -21.95 5.75
CA SER A 460 19.38 -22.61 5.82
C SER A 460 18.85 -23.01 4.43
N CYS A 461 18.98 -22.13 3.43
CA CYS A 461 18.57 -22.40 2.06
C CYS A 461 19.32 -23.59 1.46
N TYR A 462 20.63 -23.65 1.63
CA TYR A 462 21.48 -24.73 1.14
C TYR A 462 21.12 -26.06 1.79
N ALA A 463 20.97 -26.08 3.11
CA ALA A 463 20.55 -27.27 3.83
C ALA A 463 19.20 -27.77 3.30
N ASP A 464 18.21 -26.88 3.14
CA ASP A 464 16.87 -27.25 2.70
C ASP A 464 16.84 -27.86 1.30
N ILE A 465 17.59 -27.27 0.37
CA ILE A 465 17.53 -27.62 -1.05
C ILE A 465 18.41 -28.80 -1.41
N ALA A 466 19.54 -28.99 -0.75
CA ALA A 466 20.48 -30.06 -1.08
C ALA A 466 19.80 -31.44 -1.28
N PRO A 467 18.93 -31.93 -0.37
CA PRO A 467 18.22 -33.20 -0.59
C PRO A 467 17.11 -33.13 -1.67
N GLN A 468 16.63 -31.94 -2.03
CA GLN A 468 15.61 -31.76 -3.08
C GLN A 468 16.21 -31.70 -4.49
N LEU A 469 17.53 -31.52 -4.64
CA LEU A 469 18.17 -31.34 -5.95
C LEU A 469 18.05 -32.57 -6.83
N ALA A 470 18.23 -33.77 -6.27
CA ALA A 470 18.12 -35.03 -7.01
C ALA A 470 16.72 -35.18 -7.66
N GLN A 471 15.66 -34.92 -6.88
CA GLN A 471 14.29 -34.90 -7.40
C GLN A 471 14.07 -33.77 -8.41
N ALA A 472 14.62 -32.58 -8.17
CA ALA A 472 14.49 -31.45 -9.10
C ALA A 472 15.11 -31.74 -10.48
N ILE A 473 16.22 -32.48 -10.53
CA ILE A 473 16.87 -32.90 -11.77
C ILE A 473 16.01 -33.95 -12.48
N LYS A 474 15.51 -34.96 -11.74
CA LYS A 474 14.55 -35.96 -12.26
C LYS A 474 13.32 -35.28 -12.86
N ASP A 475 12.68 -34.38 -12.11
CA ASP A 475 11.51 -33.62 -12.55
C ASP A 475 11.81 -32.74 -13.76
N ARG A 476 13.03 -32.20 -13.87
CA ARG A 476 13.43 -31.37 -15.00
C ARG A 476 13.64 -32.20 -16.26
N ALA A 477 14.22 -33.39 -16.13
CA ALA A 477 14.42 -34.31 -17.24
C ALA A 477 13.10 -34.95 -17.70
N SER A 478 12.15 -35.19 -16.78
CA SER A 478 10.83 -35.74 -17.10
C SER A 478 9.82 -34.70 -17.60
N ARG A 479 10.08 -33.40 -17.40
CA ARG A 479 9.21 -32.34 -17.91
C ARG A 479 9.24 -32.35 -19.44
N PRO A 480 8.06 -32.46 -20.11
CA PRO A 480 8.00 -32.30 -21.55
C PRO A 480 8.53 -30.91 -21.92
N ALA A 481 9.19 -30.82 -23.09
CA ALA A 481 9.65 -29.54 -23.61
C ALA A 481 8.49 -28.56 -23.57
N LYS A 482 8.66 -27.45 -22.84
CA LYS A 482 7.61 -26.45 -22.71
C LYS A 482 7.43 -25.85 -24.09
N ASP A 483 6.33 -26.19 -24.74
CA ASP A 483 6.01 -25.72 -26.07
C ASP A 483 5.88 -24.19 -26.01
N LEU A 484 6.89 -23.49 -26.54
CA LEU A 484 6.98 -22.03 -26.47
C LEU A 484 5.87 -21.35 -27.29
N THR A 485 5.12 -22.13 -28.08
CA THR A 485 3.94 -21.75 -28.87
C THR A 485 2.62 -22.00 -28.13
N ALA A 486 2.58 -22.85 -27.09
CA ALA A 486 1.36 -23.16 -26.30
C ALA A 486 1.13 -22.17 -25.14
N GLY A 487 1.53 -20.91 -25.34
CA GLY A 487 1.29 -19.78 -24.43
C GLY A 487 0.15 -18.85 -24.87
N ILE A 488 -0.58 -19.20 -25.94
CA ILE A 488 -1.81 -18.53 -26.41
C ILE A 488 -2.77 -19.63 -26.90
N GLY A 489 -3.23 -20.48 -25.99
CA GLY A 489 -4.11 -21.59 -26.31
C GLY A 489 -4.71 -22.22 -25.06
N ASN A 490 -5.92 -21.77 -24.73
CA ASN A 490 -6.96 -22.47 -23.97
C ASN A 490 -6.52 -23.53 -22.95
N ARG A 491 -6.39 -23.11 -21.68
CA ARG A 491 -6.77 -24.01 -20.58
C ARG A 491 -8.26 -23.83 -20.33
N SER A 492 -9.03 -24.79 -20.86
CA SER A 492 -10.46 -24.96 -20.61
C SER A 492 -10.74 -24.96 -19.11
N GLY A 493 -11.66 -24.09 -18.67
CA GLY A 493 -12.22 -24.13 -17.31
C GLY A 493 -12.49 -22.80 -16.61
N SER A 494 -13.08 -21.80 -17.27
CA SER A 494 -14.12 -20.91 -16.68
C SER A 494 -14.42 -19.74 -17.61
N ASN A 495 -15.71 -19.54 -17.90
CA ASN A 495 -16.29 -18.48 -18.72
C ASN A 495 -15.68 -17.09 -18.47
N SER A 496 -15.09 -16.48 -19.50
CA SER A 496 -14.74 -15.06 -19.51
C SER A 496 -15.28 -14.39 -20.78
N VAL A 497 -16.46 -13.77 -20.63
CA VAL A 497 -17.10 -12.88 -21.61
C VAL A 497 -16.32 -11.56 -21.77
N LEU A 498 -15.20 -11.39 -21.05
CA LEU A 498 -14.32 -10.22 -21.11
C LEU A 498 -13.38 -10.24 -22.33
N GLU A 499 -13.14 -11.41 -22.94
CA GLU A 499 -12.17 -11.56 -24.03
C GLU A 499 -12.72 -11.13 -25.39
N MET A 500 -14.04 -11.00 -25.54
CA MET A 500 -14.69 -10.58 -26.78
C MET A 500 -14.69 -9.05 -26.99
N LEU A 501 -14.16 -8.27 -26.03
CA LEU A 501 -14.12 -6.80 -26.07
C LEU A 501 -12.69 -6.22 -26.16
N GLY A 502 -11.67 -7.07 -26.29
CA GLY A 502 -10.26 -6.66 -26.36
C GLY A 502 -9.72 -6.74 -27.79
N ALA A 503 -9.92 -5.68 -28.57
CA ALA A 503 -9.24 -5.53 -29.86
C ALA A 503 -7.72 -5.62 -29.68
N THR A 504 -7.10 -6.33 -30.62
CA THR A 504 -5.69 -6.70 -30.69
C THR A 504 -4.74 -5.51 -30.66
N ASP A 505 -4.02 -5.32 -29.55
CA ASP A 505 -2.78 -4.54 -29.55
C ASP A 505 -1.61 -5.50 -29.37
N ARG A 506 -0.88 -5.73 -30.47
CA ARG A 506 0.32 -6.59 -30.49
C ARG A 506 1.47 -5.81 -29.87
N VAL A 507 1.72 -6.02 -28.58
CA VAL A 507 2.88 -5.46 -27.89
C VAL A 507 4.13 -6.26 -28.25
N THR A 508 5.00 -5.71 -29.08
CA THR A 508 6.33 -6.25 -29.39
C THR A 508 7.35 -5.74 -28.38
N VAL A 509 7.95 -6.65 -27.60
CA VAL A 509 9.00 -6.31 -26.63
C VAL A 509 10.36 -6.40 -27.31
N TYR A 510 11.07 -5.26 -27.41
CA TYR A 510 12.45 -5.21 -27.90
C TYR A 510 13.42 -5.37 -26.72
N ASP A 511 14.25 -6.41 -26.78
CA ASP A 511 15.31 -6.64 -25.79
C ASP A 511 16.62 -6.07 -26.36
N SER A 512 17.04 -4.89 -25.89
CA SER A 512 18.27 -4.24 -26.34
C SER A 512 19.39 -4.42 -25.32
N LYS A 513 20.60 -4.75 -25.78
CA LYS A 513 21.79 -4.98 -24.92
C LYS A 513 22.47 -3.68 -24.43
N LYS A 514 21.85 -2.52 -24.58
CA LYS A 514 22.40 -1.25 -24.11
C LYS A 514 21.88 -0.94 -22.70
N PRO A 515 22.70 -0.39 -21.80
CA PRO A 515 22.42 -0.42 -20.37
C PRO A 515 21.22 0.44 -19.92
N GLN A 516 20.75 1.42 -20.71
CA GLN A 516 19.70 2.34 -20.28
C GLN A 516 18.86 2.83 -21.47
N TYR A 517 17.59 2.41 -21.53
CA TYR A 517 16.59 3.01 -22.42
C TYR A 517 16.23 4.39 -21.88
N GLY A 518 16.64 5.44 -22.59
CA GLY A 518 16.51 6.82 -22.11
C GLY A 518 15.19 7.47 -22.54
N PHE A 519 14.74 8.50 -21.80
CA PHE A 519 13.58 9.33 -22.20
C PHE A 519 13.72 9.90 -23.62
N LYS A 520 14.95 10.24 -24.05
CA LYS A 520 15.21 10.69 -25.43
C LYS A 520 14.95 9.60 -26.48
N GLU A 521 15.32 8.36 -26.17
CA GLU A 521 15.07 7.22 -27.05
C GLU A 521 13.59 6.86 -27.08
N PHE A 522 12.90 6.94 -25.93
CA PHE A 522 11.45 6.80 -25.86
C PHE A 522 10.72 7.82 -26.75
N TRP A 523 11.10 9.11 -26.67
CA TRP A 523 10.51 10.13 -27.53
C TRP A 523 10.89 9.94 -29.00
N ASN A 524 12.12 9.54 -29.30
CA ASN A 524 12.51 9.24 -30.68
C ASN A 524 11.73 8.03 -31.24
N ASP A 525 11.51 6.98 -30.47
CA ASP A 525 10.71 5.80 -30.89
C ASP A 525 9.22 6.16 -31.06
N LEU A 526 8.67 7.00 -30.18
CA LEU A 526 7.27 7.41 -30.24
C LEU A 526 6.97 8.28 -31.47
N PHE A 527 7.96 9.03 -31.96
CA PHE A 527 7.82 9.95 -33.09
C PHE A 527 8.56 9.49 -34.37
N ALA A 528 9.32 8.40 -34.32
CA ALA A 528 9.90 7.78 -35.51
C ALA A 528 8.78 7.16 -36.35
N LYS A 529 8.42 7.86 -37.42
CA LYS A 529 7.47 7.41 -38.42
C LYS A 529 8.07 6.19 -39.13
N LYS A 530 7.34 5.08 -39.06
CA LYS A 530 7.64 3.78 -39.67
C LYS A 530 7.77 3.94 -41.20
N GLU A 531 9.00 4.06 -41.71
CA GLU A 531 9.29 3.78 -43.12
C GLU A 531 9.41 2.26 -43.28
N GLY A 532 8.63 1.73 -44.22
CA GLY A 532 8.40 0.30 -44.35
C GLY A 532 9.61 -0.49 -44.84
N ALA A 533 9.71 -1.70 -44.30
CA ALA A 533 10.16 -2.90 -44.99
C ALA A 533 9.26 -4.06 -44.54
#